data_AF-A0A376MLA2-F1
#
_entry.id   AF-A0A376MLA2-F1
#
_cell.length_a   1.000
_cell.length_b   1.000
_cell.length_c   1.000
_cell.angle_alpha   90.00
_cell.angle_beta   90.00
_cell.angle_gamma   90.00
#
_symmetry.space_group_name_H-M   'P 1'
#
loop_
_entity.id
_entity.type
_entity.pdbx_description
1 polymer ?
#
loop_
_entity_poly.entity_id
_entity_poly.type
_entity_poly.pdbx_seq_one_letter_code
_entity_poly.pdbx_strand_id
1 'polypeptide(L)'
;MDVGLSTMTRWVKQLRDERQGKTPKASPITPEQIEIRELRKKLQRIEMENEILKKATVDSIGQRNSYVKTWGCGGFLNETNIYSRGKSLCF
;
A
#
# COMPACT_ATOMS: atom_id res chain seq x y z
N MET A 1 -38.95 -9.24 -22.97
CA MET A 1 -37.61 -8.62 -22.81
C MET A 1 -37.82 -7.13 -22.99
N ASP A 2 -37.90 -6.37 -21.89
CA ASP A 2 -38.18 -4.94 -21.96
C ASP A 2 -36.86 -4.16 -21.84
N VAL A 3 -36.35 -3.69 -22.97
CA VAL A 3 -35.15 -2.84 -23.01
C VAL A 3 -35.64 -1.40 -22.95
N GLY A 4 -35.33 -0.72 -21.86
CA GLY A 4 -35.77 0.67 -21.65
C GLY A 4 -35.37 1.57 -22.82
N LEU A 5 -36.21 2.57 -23.11
CA LEU A 5 -35.98 3.54 -24.20
C LEU A 5 -34.58 4.18 -24.11
N SER A 6 -34.12 4.48 -22.89
CA SER A 6 -32.80 5.05 -22.61
C SER A 6 -31.63 4.16 -23.06
N THR A 7 -31.73 2.85 -22.85
CA THR A 7 -30.76 1.87 -23.33
C THR A 7 -30.77 1.76 -24.85
N MET A 8 -31.94 1.80 -25.48
CA MET A 8 -32.07 1.78 -26.93
C MET A 8 -31.46 3.02 -27.58
N THR A 9 -31.74 4.21 -27.04
CA THR A 9 -31.16 5.48 -27.55
C THR A 9 -29.65 5.50 -27.43
N ARG A 10 -29.09 4.95 -26.34
CA ARG A 10 -27.64 4.84 -26.14
C ARG A 10 -26.99 3.94 -27.20
N TRP A 11 -27.57 2.78 -27.51
CA TRP A 11 -27.06 1.88 -28.54
C TRP A 11 -27.14 2.47 -29.95
N VAL A 12 -28.23 3.18 -30.25
CA VAL A 12 -28.37 3.88 -31.55
C VAL A 12 -27.33 4.99 -31.70
N LYS A 13 -27.05 5.75 -30.64
CA LYS A 13 -26.01 6.78 -30.66
C LYS A 13 -24.63 6.17 -30.88
N GLN A 14 -24.32 5.08 -30.17
CA GLN A 14 -23.07 4.34 -30.32
C GLN A 14 -22.87 3.84 -31.76
N LEU A 15 -23.89 3.23 -32.38
CA LEU A 15 -23.82 2.76 -33.77
C LEU A 15 -23.61 3.90 -34.78
N ARG A 16 -24.15 5.10 -34.52
CA ARG A 16 -23.94 6.28 -35.37
C ARG A 16 -22.51 6.80 -35.28
N ASP A 17 -21.95 6.81 -34.07
CA ASP A 17 -20.56 7.23 -33.84
C ASP A 17 -19.57 6.23 -34.48
N GLU A 18 -19.81 4.92 -34.35
CA GLU A 18 -19.03 3.86 -35.02
C GLU A 18 -19.03 4.01 -36.55
N ARG A 19 -20.20 4.29 -37.16
CA ARG A 19 -20.31 4.55 -38.61
C ARG A 19 -19.60 5.81 -39.09
N GLN A 20 -19.42 6.80 -38.20
CA GLN A 20 -18.66 8.02 -38.47
C GLN A 20 -17.16 7.85 -38.21
N GLY A 21 -16.69 6.63 -37.92
CA GLY A 21 -15.29 6.35 -37.59
C GLY A 21 -14.86 6.88 -36.22
N LYS A 22 -15.81 7.38 -35.41
CA LYS A 22 -15.55 7.76 -34.02
C LYS A 22 -15.63 6.49 -33.19
N THR A 23 -14.47 5.98 -32.80
CA THR A 23 -14.41 4.78 -31.98
C THR A 23 -15.14 5.05 -30.66
N PRO A 24 -16.15 4.24 -30.29
CA PRO A 24 -16.83 4.42 -29.03
C PRO A 24 -15.82 4.21 -27.91
N LYS A 25 -15.66 5.22 -27.05
CA LYS A 25 -14.79 5.16 -25.85
C LYS A 25 -15.47 4.29 -24.78
N ALA A 26 -15.75 3.04 -25.11
CA ALA A 26 -16.41 2.08 -24.25
C ALA A 26 -15.92 0.66 -24.57
N SER A 27 -14.77 0.29 -23.98
CA SER A 27 -14.37 -1.09 -23.68
C SER A 27 -13.29 -1.05 -22.58
N PRO A 28 -13.24 -2.09 -21.72
CA PRO A 28 -12.49 -2.07 -20.46
C PRO A 28 -11.00 -2.16 -20.76
N ILE A 29 -10.23 -1.26 -20.13
CA ILE A 29 -8.78 -1.11 -20.24
C ILE A 29 -8.35 -0.29 -21.48
N THR A 30 -8.50 1.02 -21.36
CA THR A 30 -7.66 1.97 -22.11
C THR A 30 -6.19 1.82 -21.65
N PRO A 31 -5.18 2.14 -22.48
CA PRO A 31 -3.77 2.08 -22.07
C PRO A 31 -3.51 2.89 -20.78
N GLU A 32 -4.17 4.05 -20.65
CA GLU A 32 -4.17 4.85 -19.43
C GLU A 32 -4.65 4.08 -18.18
N GLN A 33 -5.64 3.19 -18.31
CA GLN A 33 -6.11 2.36 -17.19
C GLN A 33 -5.15 1.22 -16.83
N ILE A 34 -4.37 0.71 -17.80
CA ILE A 34 -3.27 -0.25 -17.53
C ILE A 34 -2.22 0.46 -16.69
N GLU A 35 -1.80 1.63 -17.13
CA GLU A 35 -0.80 2.45 -16.42
C GLU A 35 -1.28 2.77 -15.01
N ILE A 36 -2.53 3.21 -14.83
CA ILE A 36 -3.11 3.45 -13.50
C ILE A 36 -3.07 2.18 -12.64
N ARG A 37 -3.37 1.00 -13.20
CA ARG A 37 -3.33 -0.27 -12.45
C ARG A 37 -1.90 -0.65 -12.06
N GLU A 38 -0.94 -0.47 -12.95
CA GLU A 38 0.48 -0.72 -12.67
C GLU A 38 1.03 0.24 -11.63
N LEU A 39 0.71 1.52 -11.74
CA LEU A 39 1.07 2.55 -10.77
C LEU A 39 0.49 2.26 -9.40
N ARG A 40 -0.80 1.87 -9.31
CA ARG A 40 -1.42 1.46 -8.05
C ARG A 40 -0.72 0.25 -7.42
N LYS A 41 -0.32 -0.75 -8.22
CA LYS A 41 0.46 -1.90 -7.72
C LYS A 41 1.84 -1.49 -7.21
N LYS A 42 2.51 -0.55 -7.89
CA LYS A 42 3.81 -0.01 -7.45
C LYS A 42 3.67 0.76 -6.13
N LEU A 43 2.67 1.62 -6.00
CA LEU A 43 2.38 2.35 -4.76
C LEU A 43 2.13 1.40 -3.59
N GLN A 44 1.30 0.37 -3.77
CA GLN A 44 1.05 -0.61 -2.71
C GLN A 44 2.32 -1.32 -2.24
N ARG A 45 3.23 -1.69 -3.15
CA ARG A 45 4.53 -2.28 -2.78
C ARG A 45 5.39 -1.31 -1.97
N ILE A 46 5.52 -0.06 -2.44
CA ILE A 46 6.31 0.97 -1.78
C ILE A 46 5.74 1.29 -0.39
N GLU A 47 4.41 1.36 -0.24
CA GLU A 47 3.76 1.56 1.05
C GLU A 47 4.07 0.41 2.02
N MET A 48 3.97 -0.84 1.57
CA MET A 48 4.32 -2.00 2.40
C MET A 48 5.80 -2.00 2.83
N GLU A 49 6.72 -1.72 1.91
CA GLU A 49 8.16 -1.62 2.19
C GLU A 49 8.43 -0.50 3.21
N ASN A 50 7.81 0.66 3.05
CA ASN A 50 7.93 1.78 3.99
C ASN A 50 7.38 1.42 5.38
N GLU A 51 6.26 0.71 5.46
CA GLU A 51 5.72 0.27 6.76
C GLU A 51 6.65 -0.73 7.45
N ILE A 52 7.29 -1.64 6.71
CA ILE A 52 8.32 -2.54 7.25
C ILE A 52 9.52 -1.74 7.77
N LEU A 53 10.02 -0.78 6.97
CA LEU A 53 11.17 0.06 7.35
C LEU A 53 10.88 0.92 8.58
N LYS A 54 9.67 1.51 8.67
CA LYS A 54 9.25 2.27 9.85
C LYS A 54 9.24 1.40 11.11
N LYS A 55 8.65 0.20 11.03
CA LYS A 55 8.64 -0.75 12.16
C LYS A 55 10.05 -1.12 12.61
N ALA A 56 10.90 -1.51 11.66
CA ALA A 56 12.30 -1.85 11.95
C ALA A 56 13.07 -0.66 12.57
N THR A 57 12.79 0.56 12.11
CA THR A 57 13.38 1.78 12.66
C THR A 57 12.94 2.03 14.10
N VAL A 58 11.65 1.88 14.39
CA VAL A 58 11.11 2.01 15.76
C VAL A 58 11.72 0.95 16.67
N ASP A 59 11.82 -0.30 16.22
CA ASP A 59 12.43 -1.40 16.97
C ASP A 59 13.92 -1.12 17.24
N SER A 60 14.67 -0.69 16.25
CA SER A 60 16.09 -0.33 16.39
C SER A 60 16.31 0.84 17.35
N ILE A 61 15.48 1.88 17.27
CA ILE A 61 15.52 3.00 18.22
C ILE A 61 15.17 2.53 19.63
N GLY A 62 14.17 1.65 19.77
CA GLY A 62 13.79 1.03 21.04
C GLY A 62 14.95 0.26 21.66
N GLN A 63 15.63 -0.57 20.88
CA GLN A 63 16.83 -1.30 21.31
C GLN A 63 17.94 -0.36 21.75
N ARG A 64 18.27 0.66 20.95
CA ARG A 64 19.31 1.64 21.28
C ARG A 64 19.00 2.41 22.56
N ASN A 65 17.75 2.84 22.73
CA ASN A 65 17.34 3.56 23.94
C ASN A 65 17.41 2.66 25.18
N SER A 66 17.07 1.37 25.05
CA SER A 66 17.23 0.40 26.14
C SER A 66 18.70 0.23 26.51
N TYR A 67 19.57 0.05 25.51
CA TYR A 67 21.02 -0.07 25.69
C TYR A 67 21.63 1.15 26.43
N VAL A 68 21.23 2.35 26.02
CA VAL A 68 21.69 3.60 26.66
C VAL A 68 21.23 3.67 28.12
N LYS A 69 19.98 3.29 28.41
CA LYS A 69 19.45 3.27 29.77
C LYS A 69 20.20 2.29 30.67
N THR A 70 20.46 1.08 30.20
CA THR A 70 21.20 0.07 30.98
C THR A 70 22.63 0.51 31.29
N TRP A 71 23.31 1.15 30.33
CA TRP A 71 24.66 1.66 30.53
C TRP A 71 24.68 2.84 31.52
N GLY A 72 23.71 3.76 31.41
CA GLY A 72 23.60 4.91 32.32
C GLY A 72 23.37 4.53 33.79
N CYS A 73 22.76 3.37 34.06
CA CYS A 73 22.52 2.85 35.41
C CYS A 73 23.63 1.92 35.93
N GLY A 74 24.76 1.77 35.22
CA GLY A 74 25.87 0.90 35.65
C GLY A 74 25.62 -0.60 35.48
N GLY A 75 24.62 -0.99 34.69
CA GLY A 75 24.32 -2.41 34.41
C GLY A 75 25.23 -2.99 33.31
N PHE A 76 25.65 -4.24 33.48
CA PHE A 76 26.41 -4.98 32.46
C PHE A 76 25.44 -5.67 31.48
N LEU A 77 25.59 -5.38 30.18
CA LEU A 77 24.78 -5.96 29.12
C LEU A 77 25.35 -7.33 28.72
N ASN A 78 24.78 -8.40 29.25
CA ASN A 78 24.98 -9.73 28.68
C ASN A 78 24.07 -9.91 27.45
N GLU A 79 24.61 -10.56 26.41
CA GLU A 79 23.99 -10.73 25.08
C GLU A 79 22.57 -11.34 25.13
N THR A 80 22.23 -12.04 26.21
CA THR A 80 20.91 -12.59 26.49
C THR A 80 19.83 -11.54 26.80
N ASN A 81 20.17 -10.31 27.19
CA ASN A 81 19.17 -9.26 27.53
C ASN A 81 18.66 -8.45 26.33
N ILE A 82 19.32 -8.52 25.17
CA ILE A 82 18.97 -7.67 24.01
C ILE A 82 17.77 -8.23 23.23
N TYR A 83 17.55 -9.56 23.24
CA TYR A 83 16.45 -10.23 22.54
C TYR A 83 15.41 -10.89 23.46
N SER A 84 15.69 -10.97 24.77
CA SER A 84 14.80 -11.60 25.75
C SER A 84 13.86 -10.55 26.35
N ARG A 85 12.76 -10.24 25.68
CA ARG A 85 11.74 -9.39 26.31
C ARG A 85 11.02 -10.19 27.40
N GLY A 86 11.39 -9.96 28.66
CA GLY A 86 10.74 -10.56 29.82
C GLY A 86 11.14 -9.88 31.14
N LYS A 87 10.31 -8.91 31.57
CA LYS A 87 10.13 -8.45 32.97
C LYS A 87 11.36 -8.46 33.90
N SER A 88 11.94 -7.29 34.12
CA SER A 88 11.98 -6.71 35.47
C SER A 88 12.23 -5.21 35.34
N LEU A 89 11.24 -4.42 35.76
CA LEU A 89 11.53 -3.05 36.18
C LEU A 89 12.33 -3.19 37.48
N CYS A 90 13.53 -2.63 37.51
CA CYS A 90 14.20 -2.35 38.77
C CYS A 90 13.52 -1.13 39.42
N PHE A 91 13.16 -1.29 40.70
CA PHE A 91 12.74 -0.21 41.60
C PHE A 91 13.92 0.71 41.92
#